data_AF-A0A923WWV3-F1
#
_entry.id   AF-A0A923WWV3-F1
#
_cell.length_a   1.000
_cell.length_b   1.000
_cell.length_c   1.000
_cell.angle_alpha   90.00
_cell.angle_beta   90.00
_cell.angle_gamma   90.00
#
_symmetry.space_group_name_H-M   'P 1'
#
loop_
_entity.id
_entity.type
_entity.pdbx_description
1 polymer ?
#
loop_
_entity_poly.entity_id
_entity_poly.type
_entity_poly.pdbx_seq_one_letter_code
_entity_poly.pdbx_strand_id
1 'polypeptide(L)'
;MKAALIILFSLGFLQSCEYNKIKTLPGGDNNNLAVSSDAKINFSFVSAQVKVCLDCHSSGKKQPELSSRQALIDNASDILSEVNSDSMPPTSKGYATFTACQKASLQKWFDLGAPAESTVNVNTIPECAVAIPPVTVTPPVTPPVNEVMINYALIQTKTTVCLDCHSSGKKQPELTSKQMLIDHADDILSEVLDESMPPKQKGYASFTACEKASLQKWYDLGSPDESNIAVNSLVDCAIVIPPVVVPPVIEPPVAEKMIDFTYIQTKTAVCLNCHSAGRQNPQLTSKQMLIKHSADILSEVLNESMPPKQKGVVVFTACEKAALQKWYDLGSPDTSSIKVKSLPECFSIN
;
A
#
# COMPACT_ATOMS: atom_id res chain seq x y z
N MET A 1 17.24 20.47 -65.53
CA MET A 1 17.85 19.62 -64.47
C MET A 1 18.28 20.54 -63.33
N LYS A 2 18.07 20.13 -62.07
CA LYS A 2 18.33 20.85 -60.80
C LYS A 2 17.18 21.73 -60.25
N ALA A 3 16.13 21.10 -59.73
CA ALA A 3 15.24 21.70 -58.71
C ALA A 3 14.26 20.66 -58.13
N ALA A 4 14.72 19.48 -57.71
CA ALA A 4 13.84 18.47 -57.11
C ALA A 4 14.64 17.47 -56.26
N LEU A 5 15.19 17.88 -55.11
CA LEU A 5 15.72 16.93 -54.12
C LEU A 5 16.00 17.50 -52.72
N ILE A 6 15.12 18.34 -52.14
CA ILE A 6 15.28 18.75 -50.73
C ILE A 6 13.90 18.91 -50.05
N ILE A 7 13.05 17.87 -50.06
CA ILE A 7 11.85 17.78 -49.19
C ILE A 7 11.62 16.32 -48.77
N LEU A 8 12.66 15.61 -48.32
CA LEU A 8 12.54 14.24 -47.80
C LEU A 8 13.40 13.98 -46.55
N PHE A 9 13.83 15.03 -45.84
CA PHE A 9 14.65 14.92 -44.62
C PHE A 9 14.01 15.59 -43.39
N SER A 10 12.68 15.71 -43.37
CA SER A 10 11.93 16.35 -42.27
C SER A 10 10.95 15.41 -41.56
N LEU A 11 11.03 14.10 -41.79
CA LEU A 11 10.13 13.08 -41.22
C LEU A 11 10.85 12.01 -40.36
N GLY A 12 12.09 12.30 -39.92
CA GLY A 12 12.94 11.32 -39.22
C GLY A 12 13.27 11.63 -37.75
N PHE A 13 12.66 12.65 -37.15
CA PHE A 13 12.84 12.99 -35.73
C PHE A 13 11.45 13.11 -35.09
N LEU A 14 11.26 12.49 -33.91
CA LEU A 14 10.00 12.07 -33.25
C LEU A 14 9.59 10.65 -33.72
N GLN A 15 9.75 9.55 -32.99
CA GLN A 15 9.70 9.37 -31.54
C GLN A 15 10.54 8.14 -31.15
N SER A 16 11.83 8.34 -30.90
CA SER A 16 12.56 7.46 -29.99
C SER A 16 12.01 7.77 -28.59
N CYS A 17 11.06 6.98 -28.10
CA CYS A 17 10.78 6.96 -26.68
C CYS A 17 12.07 6.52 -25.99
N GLU A 18 12.81 7.49 -25.43
CA GLU A 18 13.77 7.20 -24.37
C GLU A 18 13.00 6.47 -23.28
N TYR A 19 13.19 5.16 -23.26
CA TYR A 19 12.86 4.32 -22.13
C TYR A 19 13.74 4.81 -20.99
N ASN A 20 13.22 5.73 -20.17
CA ASN A 20 13.77 5.98 -18.86
C ASN A 20 13.68 4.66 -18.11
N LYS A 21 14.75 3.87 -18.14
CA LYS A 21 15.01 2.79 -17.17
C LYS A 21 15.18 3.48 -15.82
N ILE A 22 14.05 3.83 -15.19
CA ILE A 22 14.03 4.12 -13.78
C ILE A 22 14.43 2.80 -13.13
N LYS A 23 15.59 2.80 -12.47
CA LYS A 23 15.98 1.70 -11.58
C LYS A 23 14.87 1.60 -10.54
N THR A 24 13.96 0.65 -10.71
CA THR A 24 13.17 0.13 -9.59
C THR A 24 14.19 -0.20 -8.51
N LEU A 25 14.09 0.46 -7.35
CA LEU A 25 14.94 0.11 -6.21
C LEU A 25 14.69 -1.38 -5.95
N PRO A 26 15.72 -2.24 -6.05
CA PRO A 26 15.54 -3.64 -5.75
C PRO A 26 15.37 -3.77 -4.23
N GLY A 27 14.40 -4.57 -3.81
CA GLY A 27 14.01 -4.72 -2.40
C GLY A 27 12.59 -4.21 -2.14
N GLY A 28 11.61 -5.11 -2.19
CA GLY A 28 10.33 -4.89 -1.52
C GLY A 28 10.54 -4.72 -0.01
N ASP A 29 9.58 -4.10 0.68
CA ASP A 29 9.65 -3.90 2.13
C ASP A 29 9.71 -5.25 2.87
N ASN A 30 10.91 -5.65 3.31
CA ASN A 30 11.13 -6.86 4.12
C ASN A 30 10.42 -6.81 5.50
N ASN A 31 9.92 -5.62 5.87
CA ASN A 31 9.20 -5.36 7.11
C ASN A 31 7.73 -5.85 7.09
N ASN A 32 7.21 -6.27 5.93
CA ASN A 32 5.79 -6.60 5.75
C ASN A 32 5.50 -8.07 5.42
N LEU A 33 6.50 -8.96 5.46
CA LEU A 33 6.24 -10.39 5.54
C LEU A 33 5.67 -10.68 6.93
N ALA A 34 4.35 -10.50 7.09
CA ALA A 34 3.62 -10.89 8.28
C ALA A 34 3.87 -12.38 8.52
N VAL A 35 4.73 -12.68 9.48
CA VAL A 35 5.02 -14.05 9.85
C VAL A 35 3.88 -14.53 10.72
N SER A 36 2.97 -15.34 10.14
CA SER A 36 1.97 -16.06 10.93
C SER A 36 2.67 -16.80 12.07
N SER A 37 2.20 -16.59 13.30
CA SER A 37 2.75 -17.24 14.50
C SER A 37 2.75 -18.77 14.39
N ASP A 38 1.82 -19.32 13.61
CA ASP A 38 1.66 -20.76 13.40
C ASP A 38 2.38 -21.28 12.15
N ALA A 39 3.10 -20.41 11.42
CA ALA A 39 3.92 -20.84 10.29
C ALA A 39 4.97 -21.85 10.74
N LYS A 40 5.19 -22.88 9.92
CA LYS A 40 6.24 -23.88 10.15
C LYS A 40 7.59 -23.35 9.66
N ILE A 41 8.66 -23.59 10.43
CA ILE A 41 10.04 -23.24 10.06
C ILE A 41 10.58 -24.26 9.06
N ASN A 42 10.03 -24.25 7.84
CA ASN A 42 10.41 -25.14 6.73
C ASN A 42 11.09 -24.37 5.59
N PHE A 43 11.54 -25.06 4.54
CA PHE A 43 12.27 -24.41 3.45
C PHE A 43 11.42 -23.39 2.70
N SER A 44 10.13 -23.66 2.50
CA SER A 44 9.20 -22.71 1.87
C SER A 44 9.16 -21.39 2.66
N PHE A 45 8.97 -21.47 3.97
CA PHE A 45 9.00 -20.31 4.85
C PHE A 45 10.31 -19.53 4.75
N VAL A 46 11.46 -20.20 4.87
CA VAL A 46 12.77 -19.53 4.82
C VAL A 46 13.04 -18.93 3.44
N SER A 47 12.73 -19.63 2.36
CA SER A 47 12.93 -19.14 1.00
C SER A 47 12.16 -17.84 0.72
N ALA A 48 10.97 -17.68 1.32
CA ALA A 48 10.21 -16.44 1.26
C ALA A 48 10.92 -15.29 1.99
N GLN A 49 11.51 -15.55 3.16
CA GLN A 49 12.26 -14.54 3.93
C GLN A 49 13.57 -14.12 3.25
N VAL A 50 14.29 -15.07 2.63
CA VAL A 50 15.57 -14.80 1.96
C VAL A 50 15.42 -14.45 0.48
N LYS A 51 14.18 -14.26 -0.01
CA LYS A 51 13.92 -13.89 -1.41
C LYS A 51 14.71 -12.64 -1.83
N VAL A 52 14.85 -11.67 -0.93
CA VAL A 52 15.64 -10.45 -1.16
C VAL A 52 17.13 -10.73 -1.41
N CYS A 53 17.68 -11.78 -0.82
CA CYS A 53 19.07 -12.18 -1.06
C CYS A 53 19.26 -12.66 -2.50
N LEU A 54 18.22 -13.29 -3.08
CA LEU A 54 18.25 -13.80 -4.45
C LEU A 54 18.32 -12.70 -5.50
N ASP A 55 17.92 -11.46 -5.19
CA ASP A 55 18.08 -10.35 -6.15
C ASP A 55 19.53 -10.17 -6.59
N CYS A 56 20.46 -10.39 -5.66
CA CYS A 56 21.90 -10.30 -5.87
C CYS A 56 22.55 -11.68 -6.07
N HIS A 57 22.10 -12.71 -5.36
CA HIS A 57 22.72 -14.04 -5.31
C HIS A 57 21.98 -15.07 -6.16
N SER A 58 21.36 -14.64 -7.26
CA SER A 58 20.76 -15.53 -8.26
C SER A 58 21.41 -15.40 -9.63
N SER A 59 21.35 -16.47 -10.41
CA SER A 59 21.70 -16.50 -11.84
C SER A 59 23.11 -15.99 -12.13
N GLY A 60 24.07 -16.29 -11.24
CA GLY A 60 25.47 -15.94 -11.40
C GLY A 60 25.79 -14.45 -11.27
N LYS A 61 24.85 -13.62 -10.81
CA LYS A 61 25.06 -12.17 -10.62
C LYS A 61 26.10 -11.87 -9.54
N LYS A 62 26.14 -12.68 -8.47
CA LYS A 62 27.09 -12.58 -7.36
C LYS A 62 27.29 -13.97 -6.75
N GLN A 63 28.51 -14.27 -6.35
CA GLN A 63 28.83 -15.49 -5.59
C GLN A 63 28.74 -15.22 -4.07
N PRO A 64 28.35 -16.22 -3.26
CA PRO A 64 27.86 -17.54 -3.67
C PRO A 64 26.47 -17.45 -4.32
N GLU A 65 26.15 -18.36 -5.23
CA GLU A 65 24.79 -18.54 -5.75
C GLU A 65 23.89 -19.13 -4.65
N LEU A 66 22.77 -18.48 -4.30
CA LEU A 66 21.91 -18.86 -3.16
C LEU A 66 20.51 -19.35 -3.57
N SER A 67 20.26 -19.58 -4.87
CA SER A 67 18.94 -19.95 -5.39
C SER A 67 18.46 -21.37 -5.04
N SER A 68 19.28 -22.19 -4.36
CA SER A 68 18.91 -23.55 -3.97
C SER A 68 19.03 -23.76 -2.46
N ARG A 69 18.23 -24.69 -1.93
CA ARG A 69 18.32 -25.12 -0.52
C ARG A 69 19.73 -25.57 -0.15
N GLN A 70 20.38 -26.37 -1.00
CA GLN A 70 21.72 -26.86 -0.72
C GLN A 70 22.73 -25.71 -0.67
N ALA A 71 22.62 -24.73 -1.56
CA ALA A 71 23.53 -23.59 -1.53
C ALA A 71 23.34 -22.70 -0.28
N LEU A 72 22.12 -22.54 0.22
CA LEU A 72 21.90 -21.88 1.52
C LEU A 72 22.56 -22.65 2.66
N ILE A 73 22.51 -23.98 2.63
CA ILE A 73 23.14 -24.86 3.63
C ILE A 73 24.67 -24.74 3.56
N ASP A 74 25.24 -24.84 2.36
CA ASP A 74 26.68 -24.82 2.15
C ASP A 74 27.30 -23.47 2.56
N ASN A 75 26.51 -22.39 2.55
CA ASN A 75 26.93 -21.04 2.89
C ASN A 75 26.29 -20.53 4.20
N ALA A 76 25.75 -21.41 5.05
CA ALA A 76 24.96 -21.03 6.22
C ALA A 76 25.70 -20.08 7.17
N SER A 77 26.98 -20.37 7.47
CA SER A 77 27.81 -19.56 8.37
C SER A 77 27.98 -18.12 7.86
N ASP A 78 28.29 -17.96 6.58
CA ASP A 78 28.53 -16.65 5.97
C ASP A 78 27.22 -15.86 5.88
N ILE A 79 26.13 -16.51 5.47
CA ILE A 79 24.80 -15.90 5.43
C ILE A 79 24.41 -15.38 6.82
N LEU A 80 24.52 -16.21 7.86
CA LEU A 80 24.17 -15.82 9.22
C LEU A 80 25.06 -14.67 9.73
N SER A 81 26.35 -14.70 9.43
CA SER A 81 27.27 -13.61 9.79
C SER A 81 26.89 -12.28 9.11
N GLU A 82 26.64 -12.31 7.79
CA GLU A 82 26.30 -11.11 7.02
C GLU A 82 24.91 -10.56 7.36
N VAL A 83 23.92 -11.43 7.60
CA VAL A 83 22.57 -11.04 8.01
C VAL A 83 22.55 -10.50 9.44
N ASN A 84 23.27 -11.13 10.38
CA ASN A 84 23.30 -10.66 11.76
C ASN A 84 24.05 -9.33 11.91
N SER A 85 25.07 -9.09 11.09
CA SER A 85 25.80 -7.82 11.03
C SER A 85 25.13 -6.72 10.19
N ASP A 86 23.93 -6.97 9.65
CA ASP A 86 23.21 -6.06 8.74
C ASP A 86 24.00 -5.68 7.47
N SER A 87 24.99 -6.51 7.10
CA SER A 87 25.75 -6.38 5.85
C SER A 87 24.96 -6.87 4.65
N MET A 88 24.03 -7.81 4.88
CA MET A 88 23.09 -8.30 3.87
C MET A 88 21.63 -8.26 4.36
N PRO A 89 20.70 -7.74 3.54
CA PRO A 89 20.92 -7.12 2.24
C PRO A 89 21.53 -5.71 2.38
N PRO A 90 22.26 -5.20 1.35
CA PRO A 90 23.00 -3.95 1.49
C PRO A 90 22.07 -2.74 1.57
N THR A 91 21.96 -2.15 2.76
CA THR A 91 21.13 -0.95 3.03
C THR A 91 21.50 0.24 2.14
N SER A 92 22.78 0.36 1.76
CA SER A 92 23.27 1.36 0.81
C SER A 92 22.66 1.28 -0.59
N LYS A 93 22.04 0.15 -0.94
CA LYS A 93 21.29 -0.03 -2.20
C LYS A 93 19.77 0.09 -2.03
N GLY A 94 19.29 0.47 -0.84
CA GLY A 94 17.88 0.70 -0.54
C GLY A 94 17.13 -0.51 0.01
N TYR A 95 17.81 -1.62 0.29
CA TYR A 95 17.18 -2.79 0.91
C TYR A 95 16.95 -2.58 2.41
N ALA A 96 15.82 -3.08 2.94
CA ALA A 96 15.56 -3.13 4.37
C ALA A 96 16.38 -4.25 5.05
N THR A 97 16.85 -4.01 6.27
CA THR A 97 17.52 -5.03 7.11
C THR A 97 16.53 -6.11 7.55
N PHE A 98 17.04 -7.28 7.92
CA PHE A 98 16.22 -8.34 8.50
C PHE A 98 15.77 -7.92 9.91
N THR A 99 14.50 -8.18 10.23
CA THR A 99 13.97 -8.03 11.59
C THR A 99 14.56 -9.08 12.54
N ALA A 100 14.47 -8.85 13.86
CA ALA A 100 14.94 -9.80 14.86
C ALA A 100 14.32 -11.20 14.69
N CYS A 101 13.00 -11.26 14.45
CA CYS A 101 12.31 -12.52 14.20
C CYS A 101 12.82 -13.23 12.93
N GLN A 102 13.07 -12.50 11.85
CA GLN A 102 13.59 -13.08 10.61
C GLN A 102 14.99 -13.66 10.81
N LYS A 103 15.88 -12.93 11.50
CA LYS A 103 17.22 -13.40 11.85
C LYS A 103 17.16 -14.68 12.70
N ALA A 104 16.35 -14.66 13.76
CA ALA A 104 16.20 -15.79 14.68
C ALA A 104 15.54 -17.00 14.01
N SER A 105 14.58 -16.79 13.09
CA SER A 105 13.95 -17.88 12.34
C SER A 105 14.90 -18.53 11.34
N LEU A 106 15.73 -17.73 10.66
CA LEU A 106 16.76 -18.25 9.75
C LEU A 106 17.80 -19.07 10.52
N GLN A 107 18.27 -18.55 11.66
CA GLN A 107 19.17 -19.29 12.55
C GLN A 107 18.54 -20.60 13.01
N LYS A 108 17.30 -20.55 13.50
CA LYS A 108 16.59 -21.73 13.98
C LYS A 108 16.41 -22.78 12.90
N TRP A 109 16.16 -22.38 11.66
CA TRP A 109 16.07 -23.32 10.53
C TRP A 109 17.39 -24.02 10.28
N PHE A 110 18.52 -23.30 10.27
CA PHE A 110 19.85 -23.92 10.16
C PHE A 110 20.15 -24.85 11.34
N ASP A 111 19.81 -24.47 12.58
CA ASP A 111 19.99 -25.30 13.78
C ASP A 111 19.21 -26.62 13.71
N LEU A 112 18.08 -26.63 13.01
CA LEU A 112 17.26 -27.84 12.77
C LEU A 112 17.83 -28.74 11.65
N GLY A 113 19.00 -28.41 11.08
CA GLY A 113 19.55 -29.10 9.91
C GLY A 113 18.93 -28.64 8.59
N ALA A 114 18.42 -27.40 8.57
CA ALA A 114 17.82 -26.75 7.41
C ALA A 114 16.75 -27.60 6.70
N PRO A 115 15.79 -28.21 7.43
CA PRO A 115 14.96 -29.26 6.87
C PRO A 115 14.03 -28.73 5.77
N ALA A 116 13.71 -29.58 4.79
CA ALA A 116 12.72 -29.24 3.76
C ALA A 116 11.34 -29.00 4.39
N GLU A 117 10.96 -29.87 5.34
CA GLU A 117 9.74 -29.79 6.14
C GLU A 117 10.05 -29.76 7.63
N SER A 118 9.24 -29.05 8.42
CA SER A 118 9.44 -28.93 9.87
C SER A 118 8.09 -28.92 10.59
N THR A 119 8.05 -29.51 11.78
CA THR A 119 6.91 -29.42 12.68
C THR A 119 7.02 -28.25 13.66
N VAL A 120 8.18 -27.58 13.70
CA VAL A 120 8.46 -26.46 14.62
C VAL A 120 7.79 -25.19 14.10
N ASN A 121 7.03 -24.54 14.97
CA ASN A 121 6.36 -23.27 14.67
C ASN A 121 7.27 -22.08 14.90
N VAL A 122 7.07 -21.00 14.15
CA VAL A 122 7.80 -19.74 14.33
C VAL A 122 7.54 -19.12 15.72
N ASN A 123 6.33 -19.24 16.29
CA ASN A 123 6.03 -18.74 17.64
C ASN A 123 6.82 -19.40 18.78
N THR A 124 7.56 -20.47 18.51
CA THR A 124 8.47 -21.07 19.49
C THR A 124 9.80 -20.31 19.59
N ILE A 125 10.07 -19.37 18.68
CA ILE A 125 11.23 -18.49 18.69
C ILE A 125 10.89 -17.24 19.52
N PRO A 126 11.63 -16.93 20.61
CA PRO A 126 11.34 -15.78 21.47
C PRO A 126 11.26 -14.45 20.73
N GLU A 127 12.13 -14.21 19.75
CA GLU A 127 12.16 -12.99 18.94
C GLU A 127 10.97 -12.85 18.00
N CYS A 128 10.25 -13.95 17.76
CA CYS A 128 9.03 -14.02 16.96
C CYS A 128 7.77 -14.12 17.82
N ALA A 129 7.91 -14.39 19.11
CA ALA A 129 6.82 -14.30 20.05
C ALA A 129 6.46 -12.82 20.19
N VAL A 130 5.42 -12.39 19.49
CA VAL A 130 4.76 -11.11 19.78
C VAL A 130 4.46 -11.15 21.27
N ALA A 131 5.13 -10.32 22.07
CA ALA A 131 4.89 -10.24 23.49
C ALA A 131 3.43 -9.81 23.66
N ILE A 132 2.53 -10.77 23.85
CA ILE A 132 1.16 -10.49 24.25
C ILE A 132 1.31 -10.04 25.70
N PRO A 133 1.13 -8.75 26.03
CA PRO A 133 1.13 -8.35 27.43
C PRO A 133 0.03 -9.14 28.16
N PRO A 134 0.26 -9.59 29.41
CA PRO A 134 -0.75 -10.35 30.15
C PRO A 134 -2.03 -9.51 30.25
N VAL A 135 -3.08 -9.97 29.59
CA VAL A 135 -4.39 -9.31 29.60
C VAL A 135 -5.03 -9.56 30.96
N THR A 136 -5.04 -8.55 31.83
CA THR A 136 -5.93 -8.53 32.99
C THR A 136 -7.36 -8.34 32.50
N VAL A 137 -8.11 -9.44 32.43
CA VAL A 137 -9.54 -9.45 32.12
C VAL A 137 -10.34 -8.84 33.27
N THR A 138 -10.70 -7.57 33.14
CA THR A 138 -11.98 -7.07 33.69
C THR A 138 -13.05 -7.27 32.62
N PRO A 139 -14.19 -7.91 32.92
CA PRO A 139 -15.20 -8.24 31.91
C PRO A 139 -15.84 -6.95 31.38
N PRO A 140 -15.68 -6.61 30.09
CA PRO A 140 -16.41 -5.52 29.47
C PRO A 140 -17.72 -6.09 28.91
N VAL A 141 -18.82 -5.38 29.13
CA VAL A 141 -20.06 -5.59 28.40
C VAL A 141 -19.85 -5.02 26.99
N THR A 142 -19.43 -5.87 26.05
CA THR A 142 -19.25 -5.49 24.66
C THR A 142 -20.62 -5.51 23.95
N PRO A 143 -21.06 -4.42 23.29
CA PRO A 143 -22.15 -4.51 22.33
C PRO A 143 -21.77 -5.48 21.19
N PRO A 144 -22.73 -6.14 20.54
CA PRO A 144 -22.46 -7.10 19.47
C PRO A 144 -21.72 -6.40 18.34
N VAL A 145 -20.43 -6.72 18.17
CA VAL A 145 -19.68 -6.32 16.99
C VAL A 145 -20.24 -7.13 15.84
N ASN A 146 -20.81 -6.45 14.84
CA ASN A 146 -21.21 -7.12 13.61
C ASN A 146 -19.95 -7.70 12.97
N GLU A 147 -19.80 -9.02 13.03
CA GLU A 147 -18.70 -9.74 12.43
C GLU A 147 -18.80 -9.62 10.91
N VAL A 148 -17.80 -8.98 10.29
CA VAL A 148 -17.71 -8.90 8.84
C VAL A 148 -17.24 -10.26 8.32
N MET A 149 -18.02 -10.89 7.44
CA MET A 149 -17.70 -12.19 6.84
C MET A 149 -16.85 -12.02 5.57
N ILE A 150 -15.97 -12.99 5.32
CA ILE A 150 -15.16 -13.05 4.10
C ILE A 150 -16.06 -13.54 2.96
N ASN A 151 -16.61 -12.63 2.18
CA ASN A 151 -17.51 -12.94 1.09
C ASN A 151 -17.27 -12.03 -0.12
N TYR A 152 -17.97 -12.27 -1.23
CA TYR A 152 -17.74 -11.51 -2.45
C TYR A 152 -18.01 -10.01 -2.26
N ALA A 153 -19.01 -9.62 -1.46
CA ALA A 153 -19.33 -8.23 -1.18
C ALA A 153 -18.17 -7.49 -0.48
N LEU A 154 -17.53 -8.14 0.50
CA LEU A 154 -16.31 -7.62 1.12
C LEU A 154 -15.19 -7.46 0.08
N ILE A 155 -14.91 -8.50 -0.69
CA ILE A 155 -13.82 -8.49 -1.67
C ILE A 155 -14.03 -7.42 -2.73
N GLN A 156 -15.25 -7.28 -3.27
CA GLN A 156 -15.60 -6.23 -4.22
C GLN A 156 -15.34 -4.84 -3.65
N THR A 157 -15.69 -4.60 -2.38
CA THR A 157 -15.42 -3.32 -1.71
C THR A 157 -13.91 -3.05 -1.66
N LYS A 158 -13.09 -4.06 -1.35
CA LYS A 158 -11.63 -3.91 -1.26
C LYS A 158 -10.94 -3.81 -2.62
N THR A 159 -11.44 -4.48 -3.64
CA THR A 159 -10.86 -4.47 -4.99
C THR A 159 -11.43 -3.38 -5.89
N THR A 160 -12.31 -2.50 -5.37
CA THR A 160 -12.86 -1.37 -6.13
C THR A 160 -11.75 -0.48 -6.72
N VAL A 161 -10.64 -0.30 -6.01
CA VAL A 161 -9.47 0.45 -6.50
C VAL A 161 -8.85 -0.15 -7.77
N CYS A 162 -8.94 -1.47 -7.96
CA CYS A 162 -8.43 -2.14 -9.15
C CYS A 162 -9.24 -1.73 -10.39
N LEU A 163 -10.54 -1.46 -10.23
CA LEU A 163 -11.46 -1.11 -11.33
C LEU A 163 -11.12 0.23 -11.98
N ASP A 164 -10.38 1.12 -11.31
CA ASP A 164 -9.97 2.39 -11.90
C ASP A 164 -9.08 2.18 -13.13
N CYS A 165 -8.28 1.12 -13.12
CA CYS A 165 -7.39 0.73 -14.21
C CYS A 165 -7.93 -0.47 -15.01
N HIS A 166 -8.53 -1.45 -14.33
CA HIS A 166 -8.94 -2.74 -14.91
C HIS A 166 -10.44 -2.78 -15.26
N SER A 167 -10.98 -1.68 -15.81
CA SER A 167 -12.35 -1.65 -16.32
C SER A 167 -12.47 -0.95 -17.67
N SER A 168 -13.50 -1.32 -18.43
CA SER A 168 -13.89 -0.64 -19.68
C SER A 168 -12.76 -0.60 -20.72
N GLY A 169 -12.06 -1.72 -20.90
CA GLY A 169 -10.98 -1.88 -21.88
C GLY A 169 -9.70 -1.08 -21.61
N LYS A 170 -9.60 -0.36 -20.48
CA LYS A 170 -8.45 0.49 -20.16
C LYS A 170 -7.16 -0.31 -19.95
N LYS A 171 -7.26 -1.48 -19.31
CA LYS A 171 -6.14 -2.40 -19.06
C LYS A 171 -6.66 -3.83 -18.91
N GLN A 172 -5.86 -4.79 -19.35
CA GLN A 172 -6.10 -6.22 -19.15
C GLN A 172 -5.35 -6.75 -17.91
N PRO A 173 -5.89 -7.75 -17.20
CA PRO A 173 -7.24 -8.30 -17.40
C PRO A 173 -8.34 -7.32 -16.97
N GLU A 174 -9.53 -7.40 -17.56
CA GLU A 174 -10.69 -6.67 -17.02
C GLU A 174 -11.15 -7.33 -15.73
N LEU A 175 -11.33 -6.58 -14.63
CA LEU A 175 -11.70 -7.12 -13.32
C LEU A 175 -13.13 -6.74 -12.91
N THR A 176 -14.00 -6.47 -13.89
CA THR A 176 -15.34 -5.89 -13.67
C THR A 176 -16.39 -6.87 -13.16
N SER A 177 -16.07 -8.17 -13.10
CA SER A 177 -16.97 -9.21 -12.63
C SER A 177 -16.29 -10.16 -11.66
N LYS A 178 -17.10 -10.85 -10.84
CA LYS A 178 -16.64 -11.94 -9.97
C LYS A 178 -15.85 -12.98 -10.75
N GLN A 179 -16.36 -13.42 -11.90
CA GLN A 179 -15.71 -14.44 -12.70
C GLN A 179 -14.32 -14.00 -13.17
N MET A 180 -14.15 -12.74 -13.56
CA MET A 180 -12.85 -12.24 -13.96
C MET A 180 -11.85 -12.15 -12.80
N LEU A 181 -12.32 -11.83 -11.58
CA LEU A 181 -11.47 -11.90 -10.39
C LEU A 181 -11.03 -13.35 -10.11
N ILE A 182 -11.88 -14.34 -10.38
CA ILE A 182 -11.57 -15.76 -10.23
C ILE A 182 -10.60 -16.24 -11.31
N ASP A 183 -10.87 -15.92 -12.57
CA ASP A 183 -10.08 -16.36 -13.73
C ASP A 183 -8.63 -15.82 -13.70
N HIS A 184 -8.41 -14.72 -12.97
CA HIS A 184 -7.11 -14.08 -12.80
C HIS A 184 -6.60 -14.10 -11.35
N ALA A 185 -7.08 -15.03 -10.52
CA ALA A 185 -6.76 -15.09 -9.09
C ALA A 185 -5.25 -15.08 -8.81
N ASP A 186 -4.48 -15.92 -9.52
CA ASP A 186 -3.04 -16.07 -9.30
C ASP A 186 -2.27 -14.77 -9.64
N ASP A 187 -2.61 -14.12 -10.75
CA ASP A 187 -1.99 -12.87 -11.17
C ASP A 187 -2.31 -11.75 -10.18
N ILE A 188 -3.58 -11.63 -9.78
CA ILE A 188 -4.03 -10.63 -8.81
C ILE A 188 -3.34 -10.83 -7.47
N LEU A 189 -3.32 -12.07 -6.96
CA LEU A 189 -2.67 -12.36 -5.69
C LEU A 189 -1.18 -12.07 -5.76
N SER A 190 -0.49 -12.49 -6.82
CA SER A 190 0.93 -12.18 -7.00
C SER A 190 1.18 -10.66 -6.96
N GLU A 191 0.41 -9.89 -7.74
CA GLU A 191 0.58 -8.43 -7.84
C GLU A 191 0.17 -7.66 -6.57
N VAL A 192 -0.83 -8.15 -5.84
CA VAL A 192 -1.28 -7.53 -4.56
C VAL A 192 -0.32 -7.87 -3.42
N LEU A 193 0.18 -9.11 -3.38
CA LEU A 193 1.13 -9.56 -2.35
C LEU A 193 2.51 -8.95 -2.55
N ASP A 194 2.98 -8.78 -3.80
CA ASP A 194 4.26 -8.14 -4.11
C ASP A 194 4.23 -6.60 -4.11
N GLU A 195 3.06 -6.02 -3.82
CA GLU A 195 2.80 -4.58 -3.77
C GLU A 195 2.97 -3.83 -5.10
N SER A 196 2.96 -4.54 -6.23
CA SER A 196 2.89 -3.91 -7.56
C SER A 196 1.50 -3.35 -7.85
N MET A 197 0.45 -3.86 -7.19
CA MET A 197 -0.92 -3.33 -7.25
C MET A 197 -1.51 -2.98 -5.87
N PRO A 198 -2.23 -1.85 -5.76
CA PRO A 198 -2.38 -0.81 -6.77
C PRO A 198 -1.10 0.05 -6.90
N PRO A 199 -0.87 0.71 -8.04
CA PRO A 199 0.40 1.40 -8.29
C PRO A 199 0.54 2.63 -7.39
N LYS A 200 1.47 2.55 -6.42
CA LYS A 200 1.79 3.65 -5.49
C LYS A 200 2.08 4.98 -6.19
N GLN A 201 2.69 4.94 -7.38
CA GLN A 201 3.01 6.13 -8.20
C GLN A 201 1.78 6.93 -8.67
N LYS A 202 0.60 6.31 -8.69
CA LYS A 202 -0.68 6.97 -9.00
C LYS A 202 -1.42 7.46 -7.74
N GLY A 203 -0.78 7.39 -6.57
CA GLY A 203 -1.34 7.86 -5.30
C GLY A 203 -2.30 6.88 -4.62
N TYR A 204 -2.39 5.64 -5.09
CA TYR A 204 -3.21 4.61 -4.43
C TYR A 204 -2.50 4.08 -3.18
N ALA A 205 -3.29 3.84 -2.13
CA ALA A 205 -2.82 3.13 -0.94
C ALA A 205 -2.67 1.64 -1.25
N SER A 206 -1.62 1.03 -0.71
CA SER A 206 -1.45 -0.43 -0.75
C SER A 206 -2.50 -1.13 0.10
N PHE A 207 -2.82 -2.37 -0.27
CA PHE A 207 -3.64 -3.25 0.57
C PHE A 207 -2.95 -3.45 1.92
N THR A 208 -3.72 -3.35 2.99
CA THR A 208 -3.27 -3.72 4.34
C THR A 208 -3.04 -5.23 4.44
N ALA A 209 -2.29 -5.69 5.45
CA ALA A 209 -2.07 -7.11 5.67
C ALA A 209 -3.39 -7.90 5.81
N CYS A 210 -4.36 -7.35 6.55
CA CYS A 210 -5.68 -7.96 6.70
C CYS A 210 -6.45 -8.03 5.37
N GLU A 211 -6.37 -7.01 4.51
CA GLU A 211 -7.04 -7.04 3.21
C GLU A 211 -6.40 -8.06 2.26
N LYS A 212 -5.07 -8.16 2.26
CA LYS A 212 -4.33 -9.21 1.53
C LYS A 212 -4.75 -10.60 2.00
N ALA A 213 -4.77 -10.83 3.31
CA ALA A 213 -5.16 -12.10 3.91
C ALA A 213 -6.63 -12.46 3.64
N SER A 214 -7.53 -11.48 3.68
CA SER A 214 -8.95 -11.67 3.36
C SER A 214 -9.14 -12.07 1.90
N LEU A 215 -8.42 -11.41 0.99
CA LEU A 215 -8.44 -11.72 -0.44
C LEU A 215 -7.92 -13.13 -0.71
N GLN A 216 -6.75 -13.48 -0.17
CA GLN A 216 -6.18 -14.83 -0.27
C GLN A 216 -7.15 -15.87 0.26
N LYS A 217 -7.70 -15.65 1.47
CA LYS A 217 -8.63 -16.59 2.08
C LYS A 217 -9.89 -16.78 1.25
N TRP A 218 -10.41 -15.72 0.63
CA TRP A 218 -11.58 -15.83 -0.24
C TRP A 218 -11.30 -16.72 -1.45
N TYR A 219 -10.14 -16.57 -2.09
CA TYR A 219 -9.72 -17.46 -3.17
C TYR A 219 -9.54 -18.92 -2.69
N ASP A 220 -8.91 -19.13 -1.54
CA ASP A 220 -8.72 -20.46 -0.94
C ASP A 220 -10.04 -21.18 -0.65
N LEU A 221 -11.11 -20.42 -0.37
CA LEU A 221 -12.46 -20.94 -0.14
C LEU A 221 -13.23 -21.24 -1.44
N GLY A 222 -12.61 -21.09 -2.60
CA GLY A 222 -13.27 -21.24 -3.91
C GLY A 222 -14.10 -20.02 -4.31
N SER A 223 -13.76 -18.83 -3.78
CA SER A 223 -14.39 -17.55 -4.12
C SER A 223 -15.92 -17.52 -3.92
N PRO A 224 -16.44 -17.93 -2.75
CA PRO A 224 -17.88 -18.06 -2.56
C PRO A 224 -18.58 -16.70 -2.50
N ASP A 225 -19.87 -16.65 -2.87
CA ASP A 225 -20.68 -15.44 -2.70
C ASP A 225 -20.90 -15.10 -1.23
N GLU A 226 -20.98 -16.13 -0.39
CA GLU A 226 -21.12 -16.04 1.06
C GLU A 226 -20.14 -17.01 1.76
N SER A 227 -19.65 -16.63 2.93
CA SER A 227 -18.95 -17.57 3.82
C SER A 227 -19.32 -17.32 5.27
N ASN A 228 -19.05 -18.30 6.11
CA ASN A 228 -19.16 -18.21 7.57
C ASN A 228 -17.79 -17.91 8.23
N ILE A 229 -16.79 -17.53 7.45
CA ILE A 229 -15.46 -17.22 7.96
C ILE A 229 -15.41 -15.71 8.22
N ALA A 230 -15.37 -15.33 9.49
CA ALA A 230 -15.27 -13.94 9.87
C ALA A 230 -13.85 -13.40 9.59
N VAL A 231 -13.75 -12.14 9.15
CA VAL A 231 -12.48 -11.47 8.84
C VAL A 231 -11.55 -11.48 10.05
N ASN A 232 -12.08 -11.22 11.25
CA ASN A 232 -11.32 -11.22 12.51
C ASN A 232 -10.79 -12.60 12.92
N SER A 233 -11.20 -13.69 12.25
CA SER A 233 -10.64 -15.02 12.46
C SER A 233 -9.31 -15.24 11.74
N LEU A 234 -8.92 -14.34 10.82
CA LEU A 234 -7.63 -14.39 10.16
C LEU A 234 -6.55 -13.78 11.06
N VAL A 235 -5.39 -14.43 11.17
CA VAL A 235 -4.27 -13.97 12.01
C VAL A 235 -3.87 -12.54 11.68
N ASP A 236 -3.79 -12.19 10.39
CA ASP A 236 -3.42 -10.84 9.92
C ASP A 236 -4.50 -9.78 10.15
N CYS A 237 -5.72 -10.21 10.47
CA CYS A 237 -6.86 -9.36 10.84
C CYS A 237 -7.13 -9.40 12.34
N ALA A 238 -6.57 -10.38 13.06
CA ALA A 238 -6.68 -10.60 14.48
C ALA A 238 -5.75 -9.68 15.27
N ILE A 239 -5.46 -8.49 14.74
CA ILE A 239 -5.01 -7.38 15.58
C ILE A 239 -6.23 -6.98 16.40
N VAL A 240 -6.42 -7.72 17.50
CA VAL A 240 -6.85 -7.13 18.76
C VAL A 240 -5.84 -6.02 18.98
N ILE A 241 -6.14 -4.81 18.50
CA ILE A 241 -5.77 -3.65 19.29
C ILE A 241 -6.56 -3.94 20.56
N PRO A 242 -5.94 -4.39 21.68
CA PRO A 242 -6.69 -4.40 22.92
C PRO A 242 -7.30 -3.00 22.99
N PRO A 243 -8.58 -2.84 23.35
CA PRO A 243 -9.02 -1.51 23.73
C PRO A 243 -7.97 -1.07 24.72
N VAL A 244 -7.17 -0.08 24.34
CA VAL A 244 -6.15 0.43 25.24
C VAL A 244 -7.02 0.82 26.42
N VAL A 245 -6.89 0.13 27.55
CA VAL A 245 -7.44 0.61 28.81
C VAL A 245 -6.57 1.79 29.13
N VAL A 246 -6.85 2.87 28.40
CA VAL A 246 -6.33 4.16 28.70
C VAL A 246 -7.05 4.48 30.02
N PRO A 247 -6.33 4.71 31.13
CA PRO A 247 -6.95 5.29 32.33
C PRO A 247 -7.80 6.47 31.87
N PRO A 248 -9.03 6.66 32.39
CA PRO A 248 -10.08 7.49 31.80
C PRO A 248 -9.45 8.62 31.01
N VAL A 249 -9.43 8.42 29.68
CA VAL A 249 -8.85 9.42 28.80
C VAL A 249 -9.78 10.58 29.01
N ILE A 250 -9.26 11.63 29.61
CA ILE A 250 -9.57 12.94 29.09
C ILE A 250 -9.16 12.81 27.63
N GLU A 251 -10.09 12.40 26.75
CA GLU A 251 -9.83 12.28 25.31
C GLU A 251 -8.98 13.50 24.96
N PRO A 252 -7.70 13.34 24.53
CA PRO A 252 -7.02 14.47 23.96
C PRO A 252 -7.96 14.87 22.82
N PRO A 253 -8.50 16.10 22.87
CA PRO A 253 -9.59 16.49 21.99
C PRO A 253 -9.16 16.11 20.58
N VAL A 254 -9.96 15.27 19.90
CA VAL A 254 -9.73 14.87 18.51
C VAL A 254 -9.23 16.12 17.81
N ALA A 255 -7.94 16.12 17.44
CA ALA A 255 -7.27 17.35 17.05
C ALA A 255 -8.10 17.99 15.95
N GLU A 256 -8.79 19.08 16.31
CA GLU A 256 -9.82 19.63 15.45
C GLU A 256 -9.11 20.11 14.21
N LYS A 257 -9.50 19.57 13.05
CA LYS A 257 -8.90 19.99 11.79
C LYS A 257 -9.21 21.47 11.60
N MET A 258 -8.16 22.28 11.48
CA MET A 258 -8.26 23.70 11.22
C MET A 258 -8.32 23.94 9.71
N ILE A 259 -8.96 25.02 9.29
CA ILE A 259 -8.99 25.45 7.89
C ILE A 259 -7.69 26.17 7.58
N ASP A 260 -6.60 25.41 7.46
CA ASP A 260 -5.24 25.90 7.20
C ASP A 260 -4.68 25.37 5.87
N PHE A 261 -3.47 25.80 5.51
CA PHE A 261 -2.87 25.40 4.24
C PHE A 261 -2.63 23.89 4.16
N THR A 262 -2.25 23.22 5.26
CA THR A 262 -2.03 21.77 5.28
C THR A 262 -3.32 21.00 4.99
N TYR A 263 -4.43 21.41 5.61
CA TYR A 263 -5.73 20.85 5.34
C TYR A 263 -6.13 21.05 3.86
N ILE A 264 -6.02 22.28 3.35
CA ILE A 264 -6.37 22.59 1.96
C ILE A 264 -5.49 21.82 0.98
N GLN A 265 -4.18 21.79 1.18
CA GLN A 265 -3.24 21.08 0.33
C GLN A 265 -3.58 19.59 0.22
N THR A 266 -3.94 18.96 1.35
CA THR A 266 -4.38 17.56 1.39
C THR A 266 -5.64 17.35 0.56
N LYS A 267 -6.62 18.26 0.63
CA LYS A 267 -7.88 18.17 -0.11
C LYS A 267 -7.74 18.53 -1.59
N THR A 268 -6.85 19.44 -1.94
CA THR A 268 -6.55 19.81 -3.32
C THR A 268 -5.51 18.89 -3.98
N ALA A 269 -5.02 17.86 -3.29
CA ALA A 269 -4.06 16.92 -3.86
C ALA A 269 -4.58 16.26 -5.15
N VAL A 270 -5.90 16.04 -5.25
CA VAL A 270 -6.55 15.53 -6.47
C VAL A 270 -6.32 16.45 -7.68
N CYS A 271 -6.27 17.77 -7.46
CA CYS A 271 -6.01 18.77 -8.51
C CYS A 271 -4.59 18.67 -9.05
N LEU A 272 -3.62 18.29 -8.20
CA LEU A 272 -2.20 18.19 -8.56
C LEU A 272 -1.95 17.06 -9.56
N ASN A 273 -2.83 16.06 -9.66
CA ASN A 273 -2.70 14.98 -10.65
C ASN A 273 -2.69 15.51 -12.10
N CYS A 274 -3.40 16.61 -12.34
CA CYS A 274 -3.52 17.25 -13.65
C CYS A 274 -2.74 18.57 -13.74
N HIS A 275 -2.70 19.35 -12.65
CA HIS A 275 -2.11 20.69 -12.61
C HIS A 275 -0.69 20.73 -12.04
N SER A 276 0.08 19.65 -12.20
CA SER A 276 1.51 19.61 -11.84
C SER A 276 2.38 19.25 -13.04
N ALA A 277 3.69 19.48 -12.90
CA ALA A 277 4.72 19.08 -13.85
C ALA A 277 4.47 19.50 -15.32
N GLY A 278 3.89 20.69 -15.52
CA GLY A 278 3.63 21.24 -16.86
C GLY A 278 2.49 20.58 -17.63
N ARG A 279 1.73 19.65 -17.04
CA ARG A 279 0.67 18.90 -17.73
C ARG A 279 -0.53 19.74 -18.12
N GLN A 280 -0.93 20.69 -17.26
CA GLN A 280 -2.02 21.63 -17.51
C GLN A 280 -1.73 22.99 -16.86
N ASN A 281 -2.25 24.07 -17.45
CA ASN A 281 -2.17 25.41 -16.88
C ASN A 281 -3.51 25.79 -16.24
N PRO A 282 -3.51 26.47 -15.08
CA PRO A 282 -2.34 26.88 -14.29
C PRO A 282 -1.70 25.73 -13.51
N GLN A 283 -0.42 25.84 -13.17
CA GLN A 283 0.28 24.89 -12.29
C GLN A 283 -0.10 25.17 -10.83
N LEU A 284 -0.67 24.20 -10.12
CA LEU A 284 -1.22 24.38 -8.76
C LEU A 284 -0.32 23.83 -7.64
N THR A 285 0.96 23.61 -7.93
CA THR A 285 1.92 22.92 -7.04
C THR A 285 2.39 23.74 -5.83
N SER A 286 2.03 25.02 -5.74
CA SER A 286 2.41 25.89 -4.62
C SER A 286 1.24 26.68 -4.07
N LYS A 287 1.36 27.11 -2.81
CA LYS A 287 0.41 28.01 -2.16
C LYS A 287 0.17 29.28 -2.97
N GLN A 288 1.24 29.91 -3.47
CA GLN A 288 1.14 31.14 -4.26
C GLN A 288 0.32 30.92 -5.54
N MET A 289 0.43 29.76 -6.17
CA MET A 289 -0.34 29.47 -7.37
C MET A 289 -1.81 29.19 -7.08
N LEU A 290 -2.13 28.50 -5.98
CA LEU A 290 -3.50 28.35 -5.50
C LEU A 290 -4.14 29.72 -5.22
N ILE A 291 -3.41 30.62 -4.56
CA ILE A 291 -3.87 31.99 -4.27
C ILE A 291 -4.08 32.79 -5.56
N LYS A 292 -3.10 32.76 -6.47
CA LYS A 292 -3.12 33.50 -7.73
C LYS A 292 -4.32 33.13 -8.61
N HIS A 293 -4.75 31.87 -8.57
CA HIS A 293 -5.84 31.34 -9.37
C HIS A 293 -7.10 31.00 -8.54
N SER A 294 -7.23 31.60 -7.36
CA SER A 294 -8.30 31.27 -6.40
C SER A 294 -9.71 31.40 -6.98
N ALA A 295 -9.98 32.49 -7.72
CA ALA A 295 -11.28 32.74 -8.34
C ALA A 295 -11.66 31.66 -9.38
N ASP A 296 -10.71 31.29 -10.24
CA ASP A 296 -10.92 30.24 -11.26
C ASP A 296 -11.12 28.89 -10.57
N ILE A 297 -10.26 28.53 -9.61
CA ILE A 297 -10.35 27.26 -8.88
C ILE A 297 -11.69 27.15 -8.16
N LEU A 298 -12.12 28.20 -7.46
CA LEU A 298 -13.40 28.20 -6.75
C LEU A 298 -14.57 28.07 -7.70
N SER A 299 -14.58 28.82 -8.81
CA SER A 299 -15.62 28.69 -9.82
C SER A 299 -15.72 27.25 -10.35
N GLU A 300 -14.59 26.64 -10.71
CA GLU A 300 -14.56 25.28 -11.26
C GLU A 300 -14.95 24.21 -10.22
N VAL A 301 -14.50 24.34 -8.97
CA VAL A 301 -14.81 23.40 -7.88
C VAL A 301 -16.27 23.52 -7.43
N LEU A 302 -16.80 24.74 -7.33
CA LEU A 302 -18.20 24.98 -6.92
C LEU A 302 -19.18 24.55 -8.02
N ASN A 303 -18.82 24.75 -9.30
CA ASN A 303 -19.62 24.31 -10.45
C ASN A 303 -19.46 22.82 -10.78
N GLU A 304 -18.68 22.07 -9.99
CA GLU A 304 -18.39 20.64 -10.19
C GLU A 304 -17.73 20.29 -11.53
N SER A 305 -17.07 21.28 -12.13
CA SER A 305 -16.22 21.11 -13.31
C SER A 305 -14.85 20.57 -12.94
N MET A 306 -14.40 20.79 -11.69
CA MET A 306 -13.14 20.31 -11.15
C MET A 306 -13.31 19.58 -9.79
N PRO A 307 -12.74 18.37 -9.63
CA PRO A 307 -12.10 17.59 -10.68
C PRO A 307 -13.13 17.11 -11.73
N PRO A 308 -12.70 16.83 -12.97
CA PRO A 308 -13.61 16.35 -14.01
C PRO A 308 -14.29 15.06 -13.55
N LYS A 309 -15.59 14.93 -13.83
CA LYS A 309 -16.41 13.74 -13.52
C LYS A 309 -15.96 12.54 -14.39
N GLN A 310 -14.77 12.03 -14.13
CA GLN A 310 -14.22 10.82 -14.71
C GLN A 310 -14.25 9.70 -13.67
N LYS A 311 -14.47 8.47 -14.14
CA LYS A 311 -14.51 7.28 -13.28
C LYS A 311 -13.19 7.14 -12.49
N GLY A 312 -13.29 7.12 -11.16
CA GLY A 312 -12.16 6.99 -10.23
C GLY A 312 -11.67 8.30 -9.61
N VAL A 313 -12.19 9.46 -10.02
CA VAL A 313 -11.81 10.75 -9.42
C VAL A 313 -12.85 11.18 -8.40
N VAL A 314 -12.45 11.29 -7.14
CA VAL A 314 -13.32 11.75 -6.04
C VAL A 314 -13.56 13.25 -6.19
N VAL A 315 -14.83 13.63 -6.35
CA VAL A 315 -15.25 15.03 -6.36
C VAL A 315 -15.23 15.61 -4.95
N PHE A 316 -15.03 16.93 -4.83
CA PHE A 316 -15.10 17.61 -3.54
C PHE A 316 -16.50 17.45 -2.92
N THR A 317 -16.55 17.05 -1.66
CA THR A 317 -17.78 17.07 -0.85
C THR A 317 -18.22 18.50 -0.56
N ALA A 318 -19.48 18.68 -0.13
CA ALA A 318 -19.99 20.00 0.27
C ALA A 318 -19.13 20.64 1.38
N CYS A 319 -18.71 19.86 2.38
CA CYS A 319 -17.83 20.31 3.44
C CYS A 319 -16.45 20.75 2.93
N GLU A 320 -15.86 20.01 1.99
CA GLU A 320 -14.55 20.36 1.43
C GLU A 320 -14.63 21.61 0.54
N LYS A 321 -15.70 21.77 -0.24
CA LYS A 321 -16.00 22.99 -1.00
C LYS A 321 -16.11 24.20 -0.07
N ALA A 322 -16.88 24.07 1.01
CA ALA A 322 -17.07 25.13 2.00
C ALA A 322 -15.76 25.49 2.73
N ALA A 323 -14.94 24.50 3.07
CA ALA A 323 -13.64 24.73 3.70
C ALA A 323 -12.66 25.43 2.77
N LEU A 324 -12.63 25.04 1.48
CA LEU A 324 -11.80 25.70 0.47
C LEU A 324 -12.22 27.16 0.25
N GLN A 325 -13.53 27.41 0.10
CA GLN A 325 -14.07 28.77 0.01
C GLN A 325 -13.68 29.58 1.24
N LYS A 326 -13.89 29.04 2.45
CA LYS A 326 -13.59 29.74 3.68
C LYS A 326 -12.10 30.07 3.81
N TRP A 327 -11.21 29.18 3.38
CA TRP A 327 -9.77 29.43 3.39
C TRP A 327 -9.39 30.62 2.49
N TYR A 328 -9.96 30.71 1.28
CA TYR A 328 -9.74 31.85 0.40
C TYR A 328 -10.34 33.15 0.97
N ASP A 329 -11.54 33.10 1.57
CA ASP A 329 -12.17 34.25 2.22
C ASP A 329 -11.33 34.81 3.38
N LEU A 330 -10.55 33.95 4.05
CA LEU A 330 -9.61 34.32 5.11
C LEU A 330 -8.28 34.88 4.59
N GLY A 331 -8.13 35.06 3.27
CA GLY A 331 -6.86 35.49 2.66
C GLY A 331 -5.82 34.37 2.57
N SER A 332 -6.25 33.11 2.55
CA SER A 332 -5.39 31.93 2.39
C SER A 332 -4.24 31.83 3.43
N PRO A 333 -4.55 31.87 4.73
CA PRO A 333 -3.51 31.88 5.76
C PRO A 333 -2.78 30.52 5.85
N ASP A 334 -1.52 30.53 6.32
CA ASP A 334 -0.78 29.29 6.59
C ASP A 334 -1.39 28.50 7.75
N THR A 335 -1.94 29.22 8.72
CA THR A 335 -2.62 28.67 9.90
C THR A 335 -3.93 29.40 10.13
N SER A 336 -4.94 28.72 10.67
CA SER A 336 -6.23 29.32 10.99
C SER A 336 -6.70 28.88 12.37
N SER A 337 -7.49 29.73 13.05
CA SER A 337 -8.21 29.38 14.26
C SER A 337 -9.62 28.81 13.97
N ILE A 338 -10.03 28.77 12.70
CA ILE A 338 -11.35 28.27 12.29
C ILE A 338 -11.30 26.77 12.10
N LYS A 339 -12.23 26.07 12.74
CA LYS A 339 -12.33 24.61 12.70
C LYS A 339 -13.18 24.19 11.51
N VAL A 340 -12.80 23.14 10.79
CA VAL A 340 -13.59 22.59 9.67
C VAL A 340 -15.01 22.26 10.14
N LYS A 341 -15.16 21.65 11.32
CA LYS A 341 -16.46 21.30 11.90
C LYS A 341 -17.33 22.49 12.30
N SER A 342 -16.82 23.73 12.29
CA SER A 342 -17.65 24.92 12.53
C SER A 342 -18.39 25.39 11.28
N LEU A 343 -18.12 24.78 10.13
CA LEU A 343 -18.83 25.06 8.89
C LEU A 343 -20.18 24.31 8.86
N PRO A 344 -21.29 24.98 8.54
CA PRO A 344 -22.61 24.37 8.41
C PRO A 344 -22.64 23.11 7.53
N GLU A 345 -21.89 23.14 6.44
CA GLU A 345 -21.82 22.08 5.43
C GLU A 345 -21.07 20.83 5.92
N CYS A 346 -20.39 20.93 7.07
CA CYS A 346 -19.64 19.85 7.68
C CYS A 346 -20.38 19.14 8.83
N PHE A 347 -21.59 19.57 9.19
CA PHE A 347 -22.35 18.97 10.29
C PHE A 347 -22.97 17.61 9.94
N SER A 348 -23.11 17.28 8.65
CA SER A 348 -23.83 16.08 8.18
C SER A 348 -22.93 14.85 7.93
N ILE A 349 -21.68 14.85 8.42
CA ILE A 349 -20.69 13.78 8.17
C ILE A 349 -20.43 12.95 9.45
N ASN A 350 -21.45 12.77 10.29
CA ASN A 350 -21.37 11.86 11.45
C ASN A 350 -22.07 10.54 11.14
#